data_AF-A0A957L5Z1-F1
#
_entry.id   AF-A0A957L5Z1-F1
#
_cell.length_a   1.000
_cell.length_b   1.000
_cell.length_c   1.000
_cell.angle_alpha   90.00
_cell.angle_beta   90.00
_cell.angle_gamma   90.00
#
_symmetry.space_group_name_H-M   'P 1'
#
loop_
_entity.id
_entity.type
_entity.pdbx_description
1 polymer ?
#
loop_
_entity_poly.entity_id
_entity_poly.type
_entity_poly.pdbx_seq_one_letter_code
_entity_poly.pdbx_strand_id
1 'polypeptide(L)'
;MSSVITHTDMELMRLRVAMSPGQRIQAMLAARELMVGIVRGRLRQQYPALSDSELNLKVIEELERVKTIRAWPQLIPANSR
;
A
#
# COMPACT_ATOMS: atom_id res chain seq x y z
N MET A 1 -10.74 -8.69 25.51
CA MET A 1 -11.41 -7.73 24.60
C MET A 1 -11.71 -8.47 23.30
N SER A 2 -12.97 -8.87 23.09
CA SER A 2 -13.37 -9.61 21.89
C SER A 2 -13.50 -8.64 20.72
N SER A 3 -12.72 -8.83 19.66
CA SER A 3 -12.84 -8.05 18.42
C SER A 3 -14.16 -8.41 17.75
N VAL A 4 -15.10 -7.46 17.69
CA VAL A 4 -16.35 -7.63 16.94
C VAL A 4 -16.01 -7.52 15.45
N ILE A 5 -16.04 -8.63 14.73
CA ILE A 5 -15.89 -8.63 13.28
C ILE A 5 -17.13 -7.94 12.70
N THR A 6 -16.92 -6.82 12.01
CA THR A 6 -18.04 -6.10 11.40
C THR A 6 -18.50 -6.82 10.13
N HIS A 7 -19.76 -6.61 9.74
CA HIS A 7 -20.29 -7.16 8.49
C HIS A 7 -19.43 -6.76 7.27
N THR A 8 -18.84 -5.57 7.29
CA THR A 8 -17.91 -5.06 6.28
C THR A 8 -16.64 -5.90 6.21
N ASP A 9 -16.08 -6.32 7.34
CA ASP A 9 -14.87 -7.15 7.38
C ASP A 9 -15.12 -8.54 6.79
N MET A 10 -16.30 -9.12 7.05
CA MET A 10 -16.71 -10.42 6.50
C MET A 10 -16.87 -10.36 4.98
N GLU A 11 -17.50 -9.31 4.45
CA GLU A 11 -17.62 -9.11 3.00
C GLU A 11 -16.25 -8.90 2.35
N LEU A 12 -15.37 -8.11 2.98
CA LEU A 12 -14.02 -7.90 2.47
C LEU A 12 -13.20 -9.20 2.47
N MET A 13 -13.34 -10.05 3.49
CA MET A 13 -12.73 -11.37 3.52
C MET A 13 -13.27 -12.28 2.42
N ARG A 14 -14.60 -12.33 2.22
CA ARG A 14 -15.24 -13.13 1.16
C ARG A 14 -14.77 -12.70 -0.22
N LEU A 15 -14.74 -11.40 -0.49
CA LEU A 15 -14.24 -10.85 -1.75
C LEU A 15 -12.77 -11.22 -1.98
N ARG A 16 -11.91 -11.13 -0.95
CA ARG A 16 -10.50 -11.51 -1.06
C ARG A 16 -10.29 -13.00 -1.33
N VAL A 17 -11.10 -13.87 -0.72
CA VAL A 17 -11.05 -15.32 -0.94
C VAL A 17 -11.54 -15.67 -2.35
N ALA A 18 -12.55 -14.97 -2.86
CA ALA A 18 -13.12 -15.19 -4.19
C ALA A 18 -12.20 -14.74 -5.34
N MET A 19 -11.21 -13.88 -5.06
CA MET A 19 -10.27 -13.42 -6.09
C MET A 19 -9.31 -14.53 -6.53
N SER A 20 -9.11 -14.66 -7.84
CA SER A 20 -8.02 -15.46 -8.40
C SER A 20 -6.65 -14.86 -8.07
N PRO A 21 -5.54 -15.63 -8.15
CA PRO A 21 -4.20 -15.07 -8.00
C PRO A 21 -3.93 -13.86 -8.92
N GLY A 22 -4.39 -13.93 -10.18
CA GLY A 22 -4.26 -12.82 -11.13
C GLY A 22 -5.03 -11.58 -10.68
N GLN A 23 -6.27 -11.74 -10.20
CA GLN A 23 -7.06 -10.63 -9.69
C GLN A 23 -6.43 -9.99 -8.44
N ARG A 24 -5.78 -10.79 -7.58
CA ARG A 24 -5.02 -10.26 -6.43
C ARG A 24 -3.86 -9.38 -6.86
N ILE A 25 -3.09 -9.82 -7.86
CA ILE A 25 -1.98 -9.03 -8.41
C ILE A 25 -2.51 -7.74 -9.02
N GLN A 26 -3.58 -7.80 -9.82
CA GLN A 26 -4.18 -6.60 -10.42
C GLN A 26 -4.68 -5.61 -9.36
N ALA A 27 -5.35 -6.08 -8.32
CA ALA A 27 -5.79 -5.22 -7.23
C ALA A 27 -4.61 -4.56 -6.49
N MET A 28 -3.50 -5.28 -6.28
CA MET A 28 -2.30 -4.72 -5.68
C MET A 28 -1.62 -3.67 -6.58
N LEU A 29 -1.58 -3.91 -7.89
CA LEU A 29 -1.05 -2.96 -8.87
C LEU A 29 -1.90 -1.69 -8.92
N ALA A 30 -3.23 -1.81 -8.99
CA ALA A 30 -4.15 -0.68 -8.96
C ALA A 30 -4.02 0.13 -7.65
N ALA A 31 -3.92 -0.54 -6.51
CA ALA A 31 -3.68 0.12 -5.24
C ALA A 31 -2.34 0.88 -5.22
N ARG A 32 -1.28 0.29 -5.80
CA ARG A 32 0.03 0.95 -5.93
C ARG A 32 -0.06 2.19 -6.83
N GLU A 33 -0.72 2.09 -7.97
CA GLU A 33 -0.91 3.22 -8.90
C GLU A 33 -1.65 4.38 -8.22
N LEU A 34 -2.73 4.08 -7.50
CA LEU A 34 -3.48 5.08 -6.73
C LEU A 34 -2.58 5.77 -5.69
N MET A 35 -1.85 5.00 -4.89
CA MET A 35 -0.96 5.53 -3.85
C MET A 35 0.14 6.42 -4.44
N VAL A 36 0.78 5.96 -5.53
CA VAL A 36 1.80 6.75 -6.25
C VAL A 36 1.21 8.04 -6.79
N GLY A 37 0.00 7.98 -7.38
CA GLY A 37 -0.71 9.15 -7.89
C GLY A 37 -0.99 10.20 -6.80
N ILE A 38 -1.49 9.76 -5.64
CA ILE A 38 -1.76 10.63 -4.49
C ILE A 38 -0.46 11.29 -4.00
N VAL A 39 0.62 10.51 -3.81
CA VAL A 39 1.92 11.03 -3.37
C VAL A 39 2.46 12.05 -4.37
N ARG A 40 2.38 11.74 -5.67
CA ARG A 40 2.82 12.64 -6.74
C ARG A 40 2.02 13.94 -6.76
N GLY A 41 0.70 13.86 -6.62
CA GLY A 41 -0.17 15.03 -6.55
C GLY A 41 0.18 15.95 -5.38
N ARG A 42 0.38 15.37 -4.19
CA ARG A 42 0.84 16.11 -3.00
C ARG A 42 2.20 16.77 -3.24
N LEU A 43 3.16 16.04 -3.80
CA LEU A 43 4.49 16.57 -4.07
C LEU A 43 4.49 17.68 -5.12
N ARG A 44 3.63 17.62 -6.14
CA ARG A 44 3.51 18.69 -7.15
C ARG A 44 3.02 20.00 -6.54
N GLN A 45 2.13 19.93 -5.54
CA GLN A 45 1.69 21.12 -4.79
C GLN A 45 2.80 21.69 -3.91
N GLN A 46 3.62 20.84 -3.30
CA GLN A 46 4.74 21.26 -2.43
C GLN A 46 5.96 21.76 -3.21
N TYR A 47 6.21 21.19 -4.39
CA TYR A 47 7.37 21.45 -5.23
C TYR A 47 6.94 21.78 -6.67
N PRO A 48 6.24 22.92 -6.89
CA PRO A 48 5.67 23.26 -8.18
C PRO A 48 6.72 23.47 -9.28
N ALA A 49 7.93 23.90 -8.89
CA ALA A 49 9.04 24.20 -9.80
C ALA A 49 9.78 22.96 -10.32
N LEU A 50 9.58 21.78 -9.72
CA LEU A 50 10.24 20.56 -10.21
C LEU A 50 9.68 20.15 -11.57
N SER A 51 10.58 19.72 -12.45
CA SER A 51 10.22 19.01 -13.67
C SER A 51 9.59 17.65 -13.33
N ASP A 52 8.90 17.04 -14.30
CA ASP A 52 8.26 15.74 -14.07
C ASP A 52 9.26 14.62 -13.73
N SER A 53 10.49 14.70 -14.25
CA SER A 53 11.58 13.78 -13.96
C SER A 53 12.09 13.93 -12.53
N GLU A 54 12.30 15.16 -12.07
CA GLU A 54 12.71 15.44 -10.68
C GLU A 54 11.59 15.08 -9.69
N LEU A 55 10.34 15.36 -10.05
CA LEU A 55 9.19 14.96 -9.26
C LEU A 55 9.10 13.43 -9.14
N ASN A 56 9.42 12.68 -10.20
CA ASN A 56 9.47 11.22 -10.17
C ASN A 56 10.55 10.69 -9.22
N LEU A 57 11.74 11.32 -9.22
CA LEU A 57 12.80 11.00 -8.25
C LEU A 57 12.34 11.29 -6.82
N LYS A 58 11.64 12.42 -6.60
CA LYS A 58 11.11 12.76 -5.28
C LYS A 58 10.04 11.79 -4.78
N VAL A 59 9.20 11.27 -5.68
CA VAL A 59 8.25 10.20 -5.36
C VAL A 59 8.98 8.94 -4.89
N ILE A 60 10.05 8.53 -5.57
CA ILE A 60 10.86 7.37 -5.18
C ILE A 60 11.48 7.59 -3.79
N GLU A 61 12.08 8.76 -3.55
CA GLU A 61 12.65 9.14 -2.25
C GLU A 61 11.62 9.02 -1.12
N GLU A 62 10.41 9.55 -1.30
CA GLU A 62 9.34 9.47 -0.30
C GLU A 62 8.87 8.04 -0.05
N LEU A 63 8.81 7.19 -1.08
CA LEU A 63 8.43 5.79 -0.92
C LEU A 63 9.50 4.99 -0.16
N GLU A 64 10.78 5.25 -0.42
CA GLU A 64 11.88 4.64 0.32
C GLU A 64 11.89 5.08 1.78
N ARG A 65 11.64 6.37 2.06
CA ARG A 65 11.52 6.89 3.43
C ARG A 65 10.50 6.11 4.26
N VAL A 66 9.35 5.77 3.67
CA VAL A 66 8.30 5.00 4.36
C VAL A 66 8.67 3.53 4.54
N LYS A 67 9.39 2.91 3.59
CA LYS A 67 9.88 1.53 3.75
C LYS A 67 10.83 1.40 4.93
N THR A 68 11.70 2.38 5.15
CA THR A 68 12.61 2.42 6.31
C THR A 68 11.84 2.51 7.63
N ILE A 69 10.74 3.27 7.68
CA ILE A 69 9.89 3.40 8.88
C ILE A 69 9.13 2.09 9.19
N ARG A 70 8.84 1.26 8.17
CA ARG A 70 8.07 0.01 8.33
C ARG A 70 8.92 -1.23 8.68
N ALA A 71 10.22 -1.09 8.83
CA ALA A 71 11.09 -2.18 9.22
C ALA A 71 11.05 -2.42 10.74
N TRP A 72 9.97 -3.04 11.27
CA TRP A 72 9.94 -3.88 12.49
C TRP A 72 8.51 -4.40 12.84
N PRO A 73 8.30 -5.45 13.67
CA PRO A 73 9.00 -6.73 13.90
C PRO A 73 8.17 -7.97 13.51
N GLN A 74 8.85 -9.06 13.14
CA GLN A 74 8.50 -10.47 13.43
C GLN A 74 7.01 -10.80 13.70
N LEU A 75 6.19 -10.93 12.66
CA LEU A 75 4.85 -11.54 12.74
C LEU A 75 4.79 -12.91 12.06
N ILE A 76 5.88 -13.68 12.15
CA ILE A 76 5.85 -15.12 11.90
C ILE A 76 6.02 -15.79 13.26
N PRO A 77 4.97 -16.31 13.91
CA PRO A 77 5.17 -17.35 14.89
C PRO A 77 5.81 -18.51 14.14
N ALA A 78 7.05 -18.82 14.52
CA ALA A 78 7.68 -20.07 14.15
C ALA A 78 6.73 -21.21 14.51
N ASN A 79 6.47 -22.05 13.51
CA ASN A 79 5.97 -23.40 13.59
C ASN A 79 5.37 -23.87 14.93
N SER A 80 4.07 -24.16 14.94
CA SER A 80 3.44 -25.05 15.93
C SER A 80 2.80 -26.21 15.20
N ARG A 81 3.64 -27.06 14.60
CA ARG A 81 3.45 -28.51 14.46
C ARG A 81 4.70 -29.17 13.90
#